data_AF-E4NSC0-F1
#
_entry.id   AF-E4NSC0-F1
#
_cell.length_a   1.000
_cell.length_b   1.000
_cell.length_c   1.000
_cell.angle_alpha   90.00
_cell.angle_beta   90.00
_cell.angle_gamma   90.00
#
_symmetry.space_group_name_H-M   'P 1'
#
loop_
_entity.id
_entity.type
_entity.pdbx_description
1 polymer ?
#
loop_
_entity_poly.entity_id
_entity_poly.type
_entity_poly.pdbx_seq_one_letter_code
_entity_poly.pdbx_strand_id
1 'polypeptide(L)'
;MTVIQQVLLELESDYYGRPYHISGNALYRAIARRVDAATRRSLVVSHGVFVPGEHGGYPAEHSQSGGAPYFGTGLRPVESYEDLFLFRDAAQRWLSASRPRDAHNTHHLHVHGGRVAFSPTVRFGLPRESRNSKRTMTWYVHCYVHDGTGSSDVIPLDDDVLDGLRLGGARNYGLGETSLKDTQTVDLDALDYATLEDTEGSFELELVSPYVTGSEYPGADEQSVPWWWTPRPGGLRRREERLIEDSDVYELETIDHGQVVGYGGPNPVETAKSGVLRVGTHSRFGFGEFRLRPVNEDRVPERASIAAARESAGGGE
;
A
#
# COMPACT_ATOMS: atom_id res chain seq x y z
N MET A 1 -3.58 -3.49 -23.26
CA MET A 1 -4.50 -3.29 -22.13
C MET A 1 -3.74 -3.69 -20.90
N THR A 2 -3.50 -2.73 -20.02
CA THR A 2 -2.65 -2.92 -18.85
C THR A 2 -3.54 -3.14 -17.63
N VAL A 3 -3.79 -4.41 -17.29
CA VAL A 3 -4.71 -4.76 -16.22
C VAL A 3 -3.98 -5.08 -14.92
N ILE A 4 -4.50 -4.52 -13.83
CA ILE A 4 -4.18 -4.96 -12.47
C ILE A 4 -5.45 -5.54 -11.81
N GLN A 5 -5.28 -6.43 -10.86
CA GLN A 5 -6.34 -6.88 -9.98
C GLN A 5 -6.08 -6.33 -8.58
N GLN A 6 -7.04 -5.56 -8.07
CA GLN A 6 -7.08 -5.15 -6.67
C GLN A 6 -7.66 -6.27 -5.83
N VAL A 7 -6.98 -6.58 -4.72
CA VAL A 7 -7.38 -7.63 -3.79
C VAL A 7 -7.47 -7.04 -2.40
N LEU A 8 -8.59 -7.31 -1.73
CA LEU A 8 -8.82 -6.98 -0.35
C LEU A 8 -9.02 -8.28 0.45
N LEU A 9 -8.16 -8.50 1.43
CA LEU A 9 -8.20 -9.68 2.29
C LEU A 9 -8.60 -9.25 3.71
N GLU A 10 -9.52 -9.96 4.35
CA GLU A 10 -9.81 -9.80 5.78
C GLU A 10 -8.80 -10.62 6.59
N LEU A 11 -8.21 -10.04 7.64
CA LEU A 11 -7.35 -10.79 8.56
C LEU A 11 -8.22 -11.61 9.50
N GLU A 12 -8.04 -12.93 9.51
CA GLU A 12 -8.82 -13.87 10.34
C GLU A 12 -8.09 -14.26 11.63
N SER A 13 -6.75 -14.16 11.61
CA SER A 13 -5.89 -14.55 12.73
C SER A 13 -4.75 -13.55 12.93
N ASP A 14 -4.08 -13.69 14.07
CA ASP A 14 -2.92 -12.87 14.41
C ASP A 14 -1.83 -13.00 13.34
N TYR A 15 -1.32 -11.87 12.87
CA TYR A 15 -0.27 -11.80 11.86
C TYR A 15 1.11 -11.64 12.51
N TYR A 16 2.07 -12.48 12.12
CA TYR A 16 3.46 -12.37 12.57
C TYR A 16 4.35 -11.83 11.45
N GLY A 17 4.76 -10.56 11.54
CA GLY A 17 5.53 -9.90 10.50
C GLY A 17 5.82 -8.44 10.85
N ARG A 18 5.64 -7.54 9.88
CA ARG A 18 5.83 -6.10 10.08
C ARG A 18 4.53 -5.40 10.45
N PRO A 19 4.53 -4.46 11.40
CA PRO A 19 3.32 -3.81 11.88
C PRO A 19 2.59 -2.94 10.85
N TYR A 20 3.29 -2.44 9.82
CA TYR A 20 2.76 -1.39 8.93
C TYR A 20 2.44 -1.87 7.52
N HIS A 21 3.01 -3.01 7.09
CA HIS A 21 2.78 -3.57 5.77
C HIS A 21 3.06 -5.08 5.76
N ILE A 22 2.55 -5.74 4.73
CA ILE A 22 2.94 -7.10 4.35
C ILE A 22 3.88 -6.99 3.15
N SER A 23 5.06 -7.60 3.25
CA SER A 23 6.02 -7.53 2.13
C SER A 23 5.47 -8.25 0.90
N GLY A 24 5.86 -7.76 -0.28
CA GLY A 24 5.40 -8.36 -1.53
C GLY A 24 5.94 -9.79 -1.69
N ASN A 25 7.17 -10.08 -1.24
CA ASN A 25 7.66 -11.46 -1.17
C ASN A 25 6.76 -12.40 -0.34
N ALA A 26 6.17 -11.92 0.76
CA ALA A 26 5.25 -12.74 1.56
C ALA A 26 3.93 -13.02 0.81
N LEU A 27 3.36 -12.01 0.15
CA LEU A 27 2.17 -12.14 -0.71
C LEU A 27 2.45 -13.04 -1.91
N TYR A 28 3.53 -12.79 -2.65
CA TYR A 28 3.95 -13.57 -3.80
C TYR A 28 4.09 -15.04 -3.42
N ARG A 29 4.78 -15.38 -2.33
CA ARG A 29 4.94 -16.77 -1.89
C ARG A 29 3.64 -17.43 -1.47
N ALA A 30 2.67 -16.68 -0.94
CA ALA A 30 1.37 -17.23 -0.58
C ALA A 30 0.57 -17.60 -1.84
N ILE A 31 0.55 -16.71 -2.83
CA ILE A 31 -0.20 -16.88 -4.09
C ILE A 31 0.49 -17.87 -5.03
N ALA A 32 1.81 -17.75 -5.23
CA ALA A 32 2.60 -18.57 -6.14
C ALA A 32 2.56 -20.08 -5.83
N ARG A 33 2.14 -20.46 -4.62
CA ARG A 33 1.96 -21.86 -4.21
C ARG A 33 0.63 -22.47 -4.66
N ARG A 34 -0.31 -21.65 -5.11
CA ARG A 34 -1.68 -22.04 -5.46
C ARG A 34 -2.00 -21.91 -6.94
N VAL A 35 -1.10 -21.32 -7.70
CA VAL A 35 -1.25 -21.13 -9.15
C VAL A 35 -0.33 -22.06 -9.92
N ASP A 36 -0.63 -22.25 -11.21
CA ASP A 36 0.21 -23.06 -12.10
C ASP A 36 1.58 -22.41 -12.37
N ALA A 37 2.43 -23.14 -13.09
CA ALA A 37 3.78 -22.68 -13.40
C ALA A 37 3.82 -21.46 -14.35
N ALA A 38 2.81 -21.29 -15.22
CA ALA A 38 2.75 -20.16 -16.15
C ALA A 38 2.40 -18.88 -15.40
N THR A 39 1.29 -18.88 -14.66
CA THR A 39 0.86 -17.78 -13.79
C THR A 39 1.91 -17.47 -12.75
N ARG A 40 2.52 -18.48 -12.14
CA ARG A 40 3.61 -18.26 -11.18
C ARG A 40 4.74 -17.45 -11.79
N ARG A 41 5.17 -17.74 -13.03
CA ARG A 41 6.30 -17.07 -13.70
C ARG A 41 6.03 -15.60 -14.01
N SER A 42 4.80 -15.27 -14.35
CA SER A 42 4.39 -13.91 -14.73
C SER A 42 3.82 -13.09 -13.56
N LEU A 43 3.44 -13.72 -12.45
CA LEU A 43 2.83 -13.05 -11.31
C LEU A 43 3.77 -11.99 -10.70
N VAL A 44 3.26 -10.76 -10.62
CA VAL A 44 3.88 -9.65 -9.90
C VAL A 44 2.90 -9.10 -8.87
N VAL A 45 3.36 -8.91 -7.64
CA VAL A 45 2.53 -8.47 -6.49
C VAL A 45 3.04 -7.17 -5.90
N SER A 46 2.17 -6.37 -5.29
CA SER A 46 2.55 -5.14 -4.57
C SER A 46 2.90 -5.47 -3.11
N HIS A 47 3.29 -4.45 -2.34
CA HIS A 47 3.17 -4.54 -0.89
C HIS A 47 1.70 -4.62 -0.46
N GLY A 48 1.44 -5.35 0.61
CA GLY A 48 0.16 -5.32 1.30
C GLY A 48 0.12 -4.16 2.28
N VAL A 49 -0.92 -3.34 2.24
CA VAL A 49 -1.13 -2.24 3.20
C VAL A 49 -2.29 -2.63 4.09
N PHE A 50 -2.10 -2.49 5.40
CA PHE A 50 -3.17 -2.71 6.36
C PHE A 50 -4.19 -1.59 6.24
N VAL A 51 -5.48 -1.94 6.22
CA VAL A 51 -6.59 -1.00 6.08
C VAL A 51 -7.60 -1.26 7.20
N PRO A 52 -7.94 -0.27 8.02
CA PRO A 52 -8.95 -0.42 9.05
C PRO A 52 -10.36 -0.45 8.44
N GLY A 53 -11.19 -1.40 8.88
CA GLY A 53 -12.62 -1.42 8.59
C GLY A 53 -13.39 -0.41 9.45
N GLU A 54 -13.47 0.85 9.00
CA GLU A 54 -14.00 1.97 9.79
C GLU A 54 -14.73 3.00 8.92
N HIS A 55 -15.43 3.98 9.50
CA HIS A 55 -15.92 5.13 8.73
C HIS A 55 -14.80 6.06 8.25
N GLY A 56 -14.86 6.44 6.98
CA GLY A 56 -13.97 7.42 6.37
C GLY A 56 -14.68 8.67 5.87
N GLY A 57 -13.90 9.68 5.50
CA GLY A 57 -14.28 10.82 4.66
C GLY A 57 -13.28 10.91 3.52
N TYR A 58 -13.78 10.78 2.29
CA TYR A 58 -12.95 10.70 1.10
C TYR A 58 -12.60 12.10 0.56
N PRO A 59 -11.38 12.29 0.04
CA PRO A 59 -10.98 13.55 -0.59
C PRO A 59 -11.74 13.81 -1.89
N ALA A 60 -11.80 15.09 -2.28
CA ALA A 60 -12.46 15.51 -3.52
C ALA A 60 -11.72 15.06 -4.80
N GLU A 61 -10.41 14.79 -4.72
CA GLU A 61 -9.62 14.25 -5.85
C GLU A 61 -9.97 12.79 -6.20
N HIS A 62 -10.69 12.11 -5.31
CA HIS A 62 -11.20 10.76 -5.57
C HIS A 62 -12.62 10.83 -6.11
N SER A 63 -12.99 9.85 -6.95
CA SER A 63 -14.32 9.80 -7.58
C SER A 63 -15.47 9.68 -6.57
N GLN A 64 -15.18 9.22 -5.34
CA GLN A 64 -16.18 9.10 -4.27
C GLN A 64 -16.20 10.33 -3.36
N SER A 65 -17.09 11.29 -3.59
CA SER A 65 -17.29 12.45 -2.70
C SER A 65 -18.60 12.38 -1.89
N GLY A 66 -18.59 12.94 -0.67
CA GLY A 66 -19.80 13.33 0.09
C GLY A 66 -20.71 12.21 0.64
N GLY A 67 -20.34 11.56 1.74
CA GLY A 67 -21.24 10.65 2.49
C GLY A 67 -20.63 10.12 3.80
N ALA A 68 -21.25 9.09 4.40
CA ALA A 68 -20.65 8.27 5.45
C ALA A 68 -20.12 6.94 4.86
N PRO A 69 -18.98 6.94 4.16
CA PRO A 69 -18.48 5.75 3.54
C PRO A 69 -17.70 4.88 4.51
N TYR A 70 -17.95 3.57 4.47
CA TYR A 70 -17.09 2.61 5.14
C TYR A 70 -15.76 2.50 4.36
N PHE A 71 -14.66 2.75 5.04
CA PHE A 71 -13.28 2.58 4.60
C PHE A 71 -12.82 1.16 4.92
N GLY A 72 -12.07 0.54 4.01
CA GLY A 72 -11.41 -0.76 4.21
C GLY A 72 -12.30 -2.01 4.24
N THR A 73 -13.63 -1.90 4.33
CA THR A 73 -14.53 -3.07 4.40
C THR A 73 -14.94 -3.67 3.05
N GLY A 74 -14.56 -3.02 1.96
CA GLY A 74 -14.84 -3.41 0.58
C GLY A 74 -14.09 -2.50 -0.39
N LEU A 75 -13.87 -2.98 -1.61
CA LEU A 75 -13.26 -2.20 -2.68
C LEU A 75 -14.24 -1.16 -3.20
N ARG A 76 -13.69 -0.09 -3.77
CA ARG A 76 -14.44 1.01 -4.36
C ARG A 76 -14.17 1.05 -5.86
N PRO A 77 -15.13 1.50 -6.69
CA PRO A 77 -14.85 1.72 -8.11
C PRO A 77 -13.59 2.57 -8.28
N VAL A 78 -12.77 2.21 -9.26
CA VAL A 78 -11.56 2.95 -9.62
C VAL A 78 -11.84 3.62 -10.94
N GLU A 79 -12.04 4.93 -10.91
CA GLU A 79 -12.37 5.72 -12.10
C GLU A 79 -11.20 6.63 -12.48
N SER A 80 -10.44 7.10 -11.49
CA SER A 80 -9.21 7.88 -11.71
C SER A 80 -7.97 7.20 -11.17
N TYR A 81 -6.81 7.72 -11.58
CA TYR A 81 -5.51 7.30 -11.05
C TYR A 81 -5.41 7.47 -9.53
N GLU A 82 -5.98 8.52 -8.96
CA GLU A 82 -5.96 8.81 -7.53
C GLU A 82 -6.63 7.70 -6.72
N ASP A 83 -7.73 7.14 -7.23
CA ASP A 83 -8.49 6.06 -6.60
C ASP A 83 -7.63 4.83 -6.29
N LEU A 84 -6.59 4.57 -7.09
CA LEU A 84 -5.61 3.52 -6.81
C LEU A 84 -4.82 3.73 -5.51
N PHE A 85 -4.84 4.90 -4.90
CA PHE A 85 -4.07 5.17 -3.68
C PHE A 85 -4.93 5.35 -2.44
N LEU A 86 -6.26 5.20 -2.58
CA LEU A 86 -7.21 5.38 -1.47
C LEU A 86 -6.87 4.49 -0.27
N PHE A 87 -6.55 3.22 -0.51
CA PHE A 87 -6.19 2.23 0.51
C PHE A 87 -4.67 2.01 0.64
N ARG A 88 -3.85 2.82 -0.04
CA ARG A 88 -2.39 2.71 -0.01
C ARG A 88 -1.73 3.73 0.92
N ASP A 89 -2.49 4.68 1.47
CA ASP A 89 -1.97 5.65 2.44
C ASP A 89 -1.87 5.05 3.84
N ALA A 90 -0.65 4.67 4.24
CA ALA A 90 -0.36 4.07 5.55
C ALA A 90 -0.68 5.00 6.75
N ALA A 91 -0.87 6.31 6.55
CA ALA A 91 -1.31 7.20 7.62
C ALA A 91 -2.85 7.24 7.77
N GLN A 92 -3.59 6.49 6.95
CA GLN A 92 -5.04 6.35 7.02
C GLN A 92 -5.75 7.70 7.09
N ARG A 93 -5.30 8.64 6.24
CA ARG A 93 -5.71 10.06 6.31
C ARG A 93 -7.21 10.27 6.14
N TRP A 94 -7.86 9.30 5.53
CA TRP A 94 -9.27 9.31 5.17
C TRP A 94 -10.18 8.80 6.29
N LEU A 95 -9.64 8.36 7.43
CA LEU A 95 -10.47 8.06 8.60
C LEU A 95 -11.21 9.31 9.07
N SER A 96 -12.48 9.11 9.46
CA SER A 96 -13.31 10.20 9.98
C SER A 96 -12.61 10.94 11.12
N ALA A 97 -12.63 12.28 11.10
CA ALA A 97 -12.06 13.11 12.16
C ALA A 97 -12.69 12.86 13.54
N SER A 98 -13.90 12.27 13.59
CA SER A 98 -14.56 11.84 14.82
C SER A 98 -13.92 10.60 15.48
N ARG A 99 -12.95 9.96 14.83
CA ARG A 99 -12.27 8.75 15.30
C ARG A 99 -10.83 9.07 15.73
N PRO A 100 -10.38 8.60 16.91
CA PRO A 100 -8.98 8.76 17.33
C PRO A 100 -8.02 8.02 16.38
N ARG A 101 -7.39 8.74 15.45
CA ARG A 101 -6.55 8.15 14.40
C ARG A 101 -5.40 7.29 14.96
N ASP A 102 -4.75 7.74 16.03
CA ASP A 102 -3.65 7.01 16.66
C ASP A 102 -4.06 5.60 17.11
N ALA A 103 -5.31 5.43 17.54
CA ALA A 103 -5.86 4.15 17.97
C ALA A 103 -6.41 3.31 16.81
N HIS A 104 -6.70 3.92 15.65
CA HIS A 104 -7.20 3.24 14.44
C HIS A 104 -6.08 2.93 13.43
N ASN A 105 -4.88 3.44 13.66
CA ASN A 105 -3.69 3.18 12.83
C ASN A 105 -2.68 2.24 13.52
N THR A 106 -3.09 1.54 14.58
CA THR A 106 -2.23 0.64 15.34
C THR A 106 -2.93 -0.69 15.61
N HIS A 107 -2.20 -1.78 15.42
CA HIS A 107 -2.68 -3.12 15.75
C HIS A 107 -2.61 -3.36 17.27
N HIS A 108 -3.58 -4.10 17.80
CA HIS A 108 -3.42 -4.74 19.10
C HIS A 108 -2.32 -5.80 19.02
N LEU A 109 -1.49 -5.90 20.06
CA LEU A 109 -0.39 -6.85 20.13
C LEU A 109 -0.77 -8.06 20.98
N HIS A 110 -0.46 -9.25 20.48
CA HIS A 110 -0.52 -10.49 21.25
C HIS A 110 0.85 -11.15 21.30
N VAL A 111 1.13 -11.86 22.40
CA VAL A 111 2.41 -12.57 22.58
C VAL A 111 2.15 -14.07 22.60
N HIS A 112 2.69 -14.78 21.61
CA HIS A 112 2.56 -16.24 21.44
C HIS A 112 3.91 -16.92 21.58
N GLY A 113 4.18 -17.52 22.74
CA GLY A 113 5.44 -18.24 22.98
C GLY A 113 6.69 -17.39 22.68
N GLY A 114 6.69 -16.13 23.11
CA GLY A 114 7.76 -15.15 22.87
C GLY A 114 7.69 -14.40 21.54
N ARG A 115 6.72 -14.68 20.67
CA ARG A 115 6.51 -13.97 19.40
C ARG A 115 5.48 -12.86 19.56
N VAL A 116 5.82 -11.64 19.16
CA VAL A 116 4.86 -10.54 19.10
C VAL A 116 4.13 -10.62 17.76
N ALA A 117 2.82 -10.83 17.81
CA ALA A 117 1.94 -10.87 16.65
C ALA A 117 0.88 -9.75 16.73
N PHE A 118 0.31 -9.41 15.58
CA PHE A 118 -0.61 -8.31 15.39
C PHE A 118 -2.03 -8.86 15.22
N SER A 119 -2.92 -8.48 16.13
CA SER A 119 -4.31 -8.94 16.16
C SER A 119 -5.07 -8.53 14.89
N PRO A 120 -5.96 -9.40 14.39
CA PRO A 120 -6.85 -9.08 13.27
C PRO A 120 -7.89 -8.01 13.64
N THR A 121 -8.10 -7.77 14.94
CA THR A 121 -9.08 -6.80 15.41
C THR A 121 -8.53 -5.86 16.48
N VAL A 122 -9.12 -4.67 16.56
CA VAL A 122 -8.93 -3.69 17.65
C VAL A 122 -10.26 -3.52 18.37
N ARG A 123 -10.25 -3.54 19.70
CA ARG A 123 -11.44 -3.37 20.53
C ARG A 123 -11.38 -2.06 21.29
N PHE A 124 -12.36 -1.20 21.06
CA PHE A 124 -12.52 0.08 21.73
C PHE A 124 -13.56 -0.05 22.85
N GLY A 125 -13.20 0.39 24.04
CA GLY A 125 -14.16 0.59 25.13
C GLY A 125 -14.90 1.93 24.94
N LEU A 126 -16.21 1.91 25.10
CA LEU A 126 -17.04 3.12 25.17
C LEU A 126 -17.47 3.36 26.63
N PRO A 127 -17.84 4.60 27.00
CA PRO A 127 -18.33 4.90 28.35
C PRO A 127 -19.48 3.97 28.78
N ARG A 128 -19.58 3.67 30.08
CA ARG A 128 -20.48 2.63 30.62
C ARG A 128 -21.96 2.90 30.31
N GLU A 129 -22.32 4.17 30.20
CA GLU A 129 -23.64 4.68 29.86
C GLU A 129 -24.00 4.55 28.37
N SER A 130 -23.03 4.24 27.50
CA SER A 130 -23.29 4.01 26.07
C SER A 130 -23.97 2.66 25.85
N ARG A 131 -25.05 2.65 25.05
CA ARG A 131 -25.58 1.40 24.47
C ARG A 131 -24.49 0.82 23.55
N ASN A 132 -24.09 -0.43 23.79
CA ASN A 132 -22.93 -1.10 23.21
C ASN A 132 -21.59 -0.54 23.72
N SER A 133 -21.21 -0.89 24.95
CA SER A 133 -19.97 -0.43 25.63
C SER A 133 -18.66 -0.89 24.99
N LYS A 134 -18.71 -1.66 23.89
CA LYS A 134 -17.55 -2.14 23.15
C LYS A 134 -17.82 -2.08 21.66
N ARG A 135 -16.81 -1.66 20.91
CA ARG A 135 -16.80 -1.67 19.46
C ARG A 135 -15.56 -2.42 18.97
N THR A 136 -15.73 -3.26 17.97
CA THR A 136 -14.64 -4.00 17.33
C THR A 136 -14.42 -3.45 15.93
N MET A 137 -13.18 -3.18 15.59
CA MET A 137 -12.73 -2.86 14.24
C MET A 137 -11.90 -4.04 13.72
N THR A 138 -12.13 -4.43 12.48
CA THR A 138 -11.35 -5.49 11.80
C THR A 138 -10.31 -4.87 10.89
N TRP A 139 -9.16 -5.52 10.77
CA TRP A 139 -8.10 -5.18 9.84
C TRP A 139 -8.23 -5.96 8.54
N TYR A 140 -7.99 -5.25 7.44
CA TYR A 140 -7.90 -5.80 6.11
C TYR A 140 -6.51 -5.57 5.54
N VAL A 141 -6.16 -6.31 4.49
CA VAL A 141 -4.95 -6.15 3.71
C VAL A 141 -5.35 -5.85 2.29
N HIS A 142 -4.97 -4.68 1.79
CA HIS A 142 -5.15 -4.31 0.40
C HIS A 142 -3.85 -4.56 -0.38
N CYS A 143 -3.90 -5.13 -1.57
CA CYS A 143 -2.76 -5.32 -2.45
C CYS A 143 -3.15 -5.35 -3.94
N TYR A 144 -2.16 -5.26 -4.80
CA TYR A 144 -2.29 -5.37 -6.26
C TYR A 144 -1.54 -6.58 -6.77
N VAL A 145 -2.15 -7.27 -7.72
CA VAL A 145 -1.50 -8.32 -8.52
C VAL A 145 -1.66 -7.99 -10.00
N HIS A 146 -0.65 -8.30 -10.80
CA HIS A 146 -0.72 -8.14 -12.25
C HIS A 146 0.19 -9.12 -12.98
N ASP A 147 0.01 -9.17 -14.29
CA ASP A 147 0.85 -9.92 -15.22
C ASP A 147 2.08 -9.10 -15.63
N GLY A 148 3.26 -9.50 -15.14
CA GLY A 148 4.53 -8.86 -15.49
C GLY A 148 4.98 -9.05 -16.94
N THR A 149 4.29 -9.88 -17.73
CA THR A 149 4.56 -10.05 -19.17
C THR A 149 3.76 -9.08 -20.04
N GLY A 150 2.75 -8.42 -19.46
CA GLY A 150 1.85 -7.52 -20.18
C GLY A 150 0.83 -8.21 -21.09
N SER A 151 0.72 -9.55 -21.04
CA SER A 151 -0.23 -10.32 -21.86
C SER A 151 -1.66 -10.30 -21.33
N SER A 152 -1.85 -10.01 -20.04
CA SER A 152 -3.12 -10.08 -19.29
C SER A 152 -3.79 -11.46 -19.29
N ASP A 153 -3.13 -12.50 -19.79
CA ASP A 153 -3.71 -13.85 -19.91
C ASP A 153 -3.75 -14.61 -18.57
N VAL A 154 -2.98 -14.16 -17.58
CA VAL A 154 -2.82 -14.84 -16.28
C VAL A 154 -3.54 -14.14 -15.12
N ILE A 155 -4.16 -12.99 -15.38
CA ILE A 155 -4.93 -12.19 -14.42
C ILE A 155 -6.29 -11.90 -15.08
N PRO A 156 -7.44 -12.06 -14.39
CA PRO A 156 -7.59 -12.20 -12.93
C PRO A 156 -7.23 -13.58 -12.39
N LEU A 157 -6.77 -13.60 -11.14
CA LEU A 157 -6.71 -14.79 -10.30
C LEU A 157 -8.10 -15.09 -9.76
N ASP A 158 -8.47 -16.37 -9.76
CA ASP A 158 -9.73 -16.86 -9.21
C ASP A 158 -9.82 -16.64 -7.69
N ASP A 159 -11.04 -16.47 -7.19
CA ASP A 159 -11.32 -16.27 -5.76
C ASP A 159 -10.75 -17.42 -4.91
N ASP A 160 -10.84 -18.66 -5.37
CA ASP A 160 -10.31 -19.85 -4.68
C ASP A 160 -8.77 -19.82 -4.51
N VAL A 161 -8.06 -19.09 -5.38
CA VAL A 161 -6.61 -18.88 -5.25
C VAL A 161 -6.34 -17.89 -4.11
N LEU A 162 -7.15 -16.83 -4.04
CA LEU A 162 -6.98 -15.68 -3.13
C LEU A 162 -7.58 -15.91 -1.74
N ASP A 163 -8.62 -16.72 -1.61
CA ASP A 163 -9.28 -16.99 -0.34
C ASP A 163 -8.49 -17.97 0.54
N GLY A 164 -8.43 -17.72 1.85
CA GLY A 164 -7.72 -18.59 2.79
C GLY A 164 -6.19 -18.50 2.71
N LEU A 165 -5.62 -17.43 2.16
CA LEU A 165 -4.16 -17.24 2.12
C LEU A 165 -3.55 -17.19 3.54
N ARG A 166 -2.26 -17.53 3.64
CA ARG A 166 -1.49 -17.42 4.90
C ARG A 166 -0.26 -16.55 4.71
N LEU A 167 -0.28 -15.38 5.34
CA LEU A 167 0.71 -14.32 5.19
C LEU A 167 1.66 -14.25 6.40
N GLY A 168 2.88 -13.78 6.19
CA GLY A 168 3.87 -13.61 7.26
C GLY A 168 4.54 -14.90 7.73
N GLY A 169 5.11 -14.85 8.92
CA GLY A 169 5.85 -15.94 9.57
C GLY A 169 4.95 -16.82 10.45
N ALA A 170 5.52 -17.94 10.94
CA ALA A 170 4.86 -18.86 11.88
C ALA A 170 3.48 -19.38 11.43
N ARG A 171 3.26 -19.49 10.11
CA ARG A 171 2.03 -19.97 9.46
C ARG A 171 1.64 -21.40 9.85
N ASN A 172 2.61 -22.21 10.29
CA ASN A 172 2.40 -23.56 10.82
C ASN A 172 1.83 -23.57 12.26
N TYR A 173 1.81 -22.42 12.94
CA TYR A 173 1.19 -22.22 14.25
C TYR A 173 -0.18 -21.53 14.16
N GLY A 174 -0.78 -21.45 12.97
CA GLY A 174 -2.10 -20.84 12.77
C GLY A 174 -2.10 -19.31 12.68
N LEU A 175 -0.94 -18.69 12.41
CA LEU A 175 -0.83 -17.23 12.24
C LEU A 175 -0.98 -16.80 10.77
N GLY A 176 -1.54 -15.61 10.58
CA GLY A 176 -1.60 -14.90 9.31
C GLY A 176 -2.62 -15.42 8.30
N GLU A 177 -3.58 -16.22 8.73
CA GLU A 177 -4.75 -16.61 7.93
C GLU A 177 -5.60 -15.40 7.54
N THR A 178 -6.04 -15.39 6.28
CA THR A 178 -6.89 -14.34 5.71
C THR A 178 -8.01 -14.95 4.88
N SER A 179 -9.17 -14.28 4.79
CA SER A 179 -10.22 -14.59 3.82
C SER A 179 -10.26 -13.54 2.71
N LEU A 180 -10.71 -13.92 1.51
CA LEU A 180 -10.96 -12.96 0.44
C LEU A 180 -12.20 -12.15 0.79
N LYS A 181 -12.03 -10.83 0.92
CA LYS A 181 -13.15 -9.93 1.19
C LYS A 181 -13.79 -9.43 -0.10
N ASP A 182 -12.94 -8.98 -1.02
CA ASP A 182 -13.37 -8.32 -2.25
C ASP A 182 -12.21 -8.30 -3.26
N THR A 183 -12.55 -8.29 -4.55
CA THR A 183 -11.59 -8.20 -5.66
C THR A 183 -12.20 -7.50 -6.85
N GLN A 184 -11.40 -6.74 -7.59
CA GLN A 184 -11.81 -6.14 -8.87
C GLN A 184 -10.62 -6.00 -9.82
N THR A 185 -10.89 -6.09 -11.12
CA THR A 185 -9.90 -5.78 -12.17
C THR A 185 -10.00 -4.32 -12.59
N VAL A 186 -8.86 -3.69 -12.80
CA VAL A 186 -8.75 -2.29 -13.22
C VAL A 186 -7.87 -2.23 -14.47
N ASP A 187 -8.40 -1.64 -15.54
CA ASP A 187 -7.64 -1.31 -16.74
C ASP A 187 -6.95 0.05 -16.55
N LEU A 188 -5.63 0.03 -16.37
CA LEU A 188 -4.84 1.25 -16.15
C LEU A 188 -4.85 2.18 -17.37
N ASP A 189 -5.12 1.66 -18.57
CA ASP A 189 -5.19 2.47 -19.79
C ASP A 189 -6.53 3.21 -19.92
N ALA A 190 -7.55 2.82 -19.15
CA ALA A 190 -8.89 3.40 -19.17
C ALA A 190 -9.18 4.39 -18.03
N LEU A 191 -8.25 4.55 -17.08
CA LEU A 191 -8.41 5.47 -15.95
C LEU A 191 -8.30 6.93 -16.39
N ASP A 192 -8.97 7.81 -15.65
CA ASP A 192 -8.77 9.25 -15.74
C ASP A 192 -7.42 9.67 -15.11
N TYR A 193 -6.63 10.42 -15.87
CA TYR A 193 -5.34 11.00 -15.46
C TYR A 193 -5.32 12.53 -15.54
N ALA A 194 -6.48 13.19 -15.62
CA ALA A 194 -6.60 14.65 -15.80
C ALA A 194 -5.70 15.44 -14.84
N THR A 195 -5.60 15.03 -13.56
CA THR A 195 -4.71 15.66 -12.57
C THR A 195 -3.23 15.70 -12.99
N LEU A 196 -2.76 14.69 -13.73
CA LEU A 196 -1.40 14.58 -14.24
C LEU A 196 -1.22 15.17 -15.65
N GLU A 197 -2.30 15.32 -16.42
CA GLU A 197 -2.30 15.87 -17.79
C GLU A 197 -2.48 17.39 -17.81
N ASP A 198 -3.39 17.92 -16.99
CA ASP A 198 -3.80 19.33 -16.97
C ASP A 198 -2.85 20.24 -16.17
N THR A 199 -1.90 19.65 -15.45
CA THR A 199 -1.00 20.39 -14.58
C THR A 199 0.29 20.74 -15.34
N GLU A 200 0.46 22.01 -15.77
CA GLU A 200 1.76 22.59 -16.21
C GLU A 200 2.82 22.64 -15.07
N GLY A 201 2.60 21.88 -13.99
CA GLY A 201 3.26 22.02 -12.71
C GLY A 201 4.36 20.99 -12.45
N SER A 202 5.02 21.19 -11.32
CA SER A 202 5.98 20.23 -10.78
C SER A 202 5.25 19.06 -10.14
N PHE A 203 5.75 17.85 -10.37
CA PHE A 203 5.25 16.64 -9.73
C PHE A 203 6.24 16.12 -8.69
N GLU A 204 5.74 15.28 -7.80
CA GLU A 204 6.54 14.54 -6.85
C GLU A 204 6.12 13.07 -6.77
N LEU A 205 7.08 12.24 -6.43
CA LEU A 205 6.95 10.80 -6.25
C LEU A 205 6.91 10.51 -4.76
N GLU A 206 5.87 9.83 -4.33
CA GLU A 206 5.84 9.17 -3.02
C GLU A 206 6.19 7.71 -3.20
N LEU A 207 7.22 7.25 -2.50
CA LEU A 207 7.59 5.84 -2.50
C LEU A 207 6.62 5.06 -1.60
N VAL A 208 5.83 4.17 -2.19
CA VAL A 208 4.88 3.30 -1.46
C VAL A 208 5.58 2.05 -0.96
N SER A 209 6.53 1.54 -1.73
CA SER A 209 7.42 0.45 -1.34
C SER A 209 8.88 0.83 -1.56
N PRO A 210 9.84 0.17 -0.89
CA PRO A 210 11.25 0.47 -1.07
C PRO A 210 11.69 0.23 -2.50
N TYR A 211 12.61 1.04 -3.01
CA TYR A 211 13.22 0.86 -4.32
C TYR A 211 14.60 0.23 -4.15
N VAL A 212 14.86 -0.91 -4.80
CA VAL A 212 16.11 -1.65 -4.63
C VAL A 212 17.20 -1.05 -5.51
N THR A 213 18.36 -0.74 -4.91
CA THR A 213 19.57 -0.27 -5.60
C THR A 213 20.65 -1.34 -5.69
N GLY A 214 20.67 -2.28 -4.75
CA GLY A 214 21.63 -3.38 -4.71
C GLY A 214 21.02 -4.64 -4.11
N SER A 215 21.50 -5.81 -4.51
CA SER A 215 20.94 -7.10 -4.08
C SER A 215 21.97 -8.22 -4.15
N GLU A 216 22.04 -9.04 -3.10
CA GLU A 216 22.81 -10.29 -3.11
C GLU A 216 22.10 -11.43 -3.86
N TYR A 217 20.87 -11.22 -4.32
CA TYR A 217 20.07 -12.24 -4.99
C TYR A 217 20.70 -12.63 -6.34
N PRO A 218 20.85 -13.94 -6.66
CA PRO A 218 21.49 -14.38 -7.90
C PRO A 218 20.82 -13.81 -9.15
N GLY A 219 21.64 -13.20 -10.02
CA GLY A 219 21.15 -12.61 -11.27
C GLY A 219 20.42 -11.28 -11.09
N ALA A 220 20.48 -10.66 -9.91
CA ALA A 220 19.98 -9.31 -9.72
C ALA A 220 20.96 -8.28 -10.29
N ASP A 221 20.44 -7.36 -11.10
CA ASP A 221 21.20 -6.20 -11.59
C ASP A 221 21.28 -5.11 -10.50
N GLU A 222 22.47 -4.51 -10.36
CA GLU A 222 22.63 -3.26 -9.61
C GLU A 222 21.85 -2.13 -10.31
N GLN A 223 21.21 -1.28 -9.50
CA GLN A 223 20.40 -0.18 -10.02
C GLN A 223 20.83 1.15 -9.42
N SER A 224 21.04 2.13 -10.29
CA SER A 224 21.17 3.51 -9.87
C SER A 224 19.80 4.09 -9.51
N VAL A 225 19.81 5.15 -8.69
CA VAL A 225 18.61 5.97 -8.50
C VAL A 225 18.18 6.51 -9.88
N PRO A 226 16.90 6.37 -10.28
CA PRO A 226 16.45 6.82 -11.59
C PRO A 226 16.76 8.30 -11.81
N TRP A 227 17.28 8.65 -12.99
CA TRP A 227 17.75 10.01 -13.29
C TRP A 227 16.65 11.08 -13.20
N TRP A 228 15.39 10.66 -13.34
CA TRP A 228 14.20 11.52 -13.25
C TRP A 228 13.72 11.73 -11.80
N TRP A 229 14.46 11.22 -10.79
CA TRP A 229 14.22 11.53 -9.38
C TRP A 229 15.06 12.75 -8.99
N THR A 230 14.41 13.72 -8.35
CA THR A 230 15.05 14.91 -7.81
C THR A 230 15.01 14.85 -6.28
N PRO A 231 16.07 14.34 -5.61
CA PRO A 231 16.09 14.25 -4.15
C PRO A 231 15.92 15.62 -3.49
N ARG A 232 15.18 15.64 -2.37
CA ARG A 232 15.05 16.85 -1.54
C ARG A 232 16.39 17.18 -0.85
N PRO A 233 16.58 18.42 -0.36
CA PRO A 233 17.70 18.75 0.53
C PRO A 233 17.77 17.77 1.70
N GLY A 234 18.94 17.18 1.93
CA GLY A 234 19.12 16.07 2.89
C GLY A 234 19.26 14.68 2.24
N GLY A 235 19.04 14.57 0.93
CA GLY A 235 19.27 13.36 0.17
C GLY A 235 18.17 12.31 0.34
N LEU A 236 18.47 11.07 -0.05
CA LEU A 236 17.54 9.95 0.01
C LEU A 236 17.77 9.13 1.29
N ARG A 237 16.69 8.80 1.99
CA ARG A 237 16.73 7.85 3.11
C ARG A 237 16.98 6.46 2.56
N ARG A 238 18.04 5.82 3.03
CA ARG A 238 18.42 4.45 2.67
C ARG A 238 18.11 3.48 3.80
N ARG A 239 17.91 2.23 3.44
CA ARG A 239 17.60 1.14 4.35
C ARG A 239 18.03 -0.19 3.77
N GLU A 240 18.48 -1.10 4.61
CA GLU A 240 18.64 -2.50 4.27
C GLU A 240 17.32 -3.27 4.44
N GLU A 241 17.03 -4.10 3.44
CA GLU A 241 15.89 -5.00 3.41
C GLU A 241 16.37 -6.44 3.21
N ARG A 242 15.47 -7.40 3.42
CA ARG A 242 15.77 -8.82 3.21
C ARG A 242 14.75 -9.46 2.29
N LEU A 243 15.23 -10.20 1.31
CA LEU A 243 14.45 -11.11 0.50
C LEU A 243 14.70 -12.54 0.97
N ILE A 244 13.64 -13.34 1.04
CA ILE A 244 13.74 -14.76 1.43
C ILE A 244 13.37 -15.59 0.23
N GLU A 245 14.22 -16.54 -0.15
CA GLU A 245 13.90 -17.59 -1.12
C GLU A 245 14.40 -18.96 -0.71
N ASP A 246 13.49 -19.95 -0.70
CA ASP A 246 13.78 -21.36 -0.40
C ASP A 246 14.63 -21.61 0.85
N SER A 247 14.49 -20.69 1.83
CA SER A 247 15.18 -20.62 3.13
C SER A 247 16.47 -19.80 3.14
N ASP A 248 16.97 -19.41 1.97
CA ASP A 248 18.04 -18.43 1.83
C ASP A 248 17.51 -17.03 2.10
N VAL A 249 18.38 -16.21 2.68
CA VAL A 249 18.11 -14.81 2.99
C VAL A 249 19.13 -13.98 2.22
N TYR A 250 18.64 -13.07 1.38
CA TYR A 250 19.45 -12.18 0.56
C TYR A 250 19.29 -10.76 1.09
N GLU A 251 20.40 -10.08 1.32
CA GLU A 251 20.39 -8.68 1.71
C GLU A 251 20.15 -7.77 0.51
N LEU A 252 19.36 -6.73 0.73
CA LEU A 252 18.96 -5.75 -0.27
C LEU A 252 19.31 -4.35 0.22
N GLU A 253 19.97 -3.57 -0.62
CA GLU A 253 20.14 -2.14 -0.41
C GLU A 253 18.97 -1.40 -1.05
N THR A 254 18.31 -0.52 -0.31
CA THR A 254 17.10 0.16 -0.78
C THR A 254 17.08 1.65 -0.47
N ILE A 255 16.38 2.40 -1.33
CA ILE A 255 15.78 3.69 -0.98
C ILE A 255 14.46 3.40 -0.28
N ASP A 256 14.32 3.91 0.94
CA ASP A 256 13.22 3.54 1.82
C ASP A 256 11.86 4.11 1.35
N HIS A 257 10.78 3.38 1.60
CA HIS A 257 9.42 3.86 1.37
C HIS A 257 8.99 4.97 2.34
N GLY A 258 7.88 5.64 2.05
CA GLY A 258 7.28 6.71 2.85
C GLY A 258 8.00 8.06 2.75
N GLN A 259 9.00 8.18 1.88
CA GLN A 259 9.62 9.46 1.54
C GLN A 259 9.09 10.02 0.22
N VAL A 260 9.26 11.32 0.04
CA VAL A 260 8.82 12.06 -1.15
C VAL A 260 10.02 12.66 -1.86
N VAL A 261 10.10 12.47 -3.18
CA VAL A 261 11.16 12.99 -4.04
C VAL A 261 10.54 13.76 -5.21
N GLY A 262 11.21 14.78 -5.73
CA GLY A 262 10.73 15.50 -6.90
C GLY A 262 10.78 14.64 -8.17
N TYR A 263 9.94 14.97 -9.14
CA TYR A 263 9.90 14.33 -10.45
C TYR A 263 10.42 15.30 -11.53
N GLY A 264 11.41 14.86 -12.30
CA GLY A 264 12.01 15.62 -13.41
C GLY A 264 11.87 14.93 -14.78
N GLY A 265 10.98 13.95 -14.91
CA GLY A 265 10.78 13.20 -16.15
C GLY A 265 9.78 13.87 -17.11
N PRO A 266 9.77 13.48 -18.40
CA PRO A 266 8.93 14.11 -19.42
C PRO A 266 7.50 13.55 -19.51
N ASN A 267 7.26 12.32 -19.04
CA ASN A 267 6.01 11.59 -19.28
C ASN A 267 5.34 11.21 -17.95
N PRO A 268 4.60 12.13 -17.28
CA PRO A 268 4.05 11.89 -15.95
C PRO A 268 3.06 10.72 -15.92
N VAL A 269 2.15 10.62 -16.89
CA VAL A 269 1.14 9.54 -16.96
C VAL A 269 1.79 8.16 -17.10
N GLU A 270 2.72 8.00 -18.04
CA GLU A 270 3.42 6.72 -18.23
C GLU A 270 4.32 6.37 -17.03
N THR A 271 4.89 7.38 -16.38
CA THR A 271 5.64 7.18 -15.13
C THR A 271 4.71 6.75 -14.01
N ALA A 272 3.51 7.32 -13.91
CA ALA A 272 2.51 6.98 -12.91
C ALA A 272 2.01 5.54 -13.06
N LYS A 273 1.74 5.08 -14.28
CA LYS A 273 1.43 3.68 -14.60
C LYS A 273 2.58 2.76 -14.19
N SER A 274 3.83 3.11 -14.57
CA SER A 274 5.02 2.36 -14.18
C SER A 274 5.19 2.27 -12.66
N GLY A 275 4.82 3.31 -11.92
CA GLY A 275 4.81 3.32 -10.46
C GLY A 275 3.86 2.30 -9.85
N VAL A 276 2.64 2.17 -10.40
CA VAL A 276 1.66 1.16 -9.98
C VAL A 276 2.12 -0.26 -10.36
N LEU A 277 2.74 -0.41 -11.54
CA LEU A 277 3.32 -1.68 -11.99
C LEU A 277 4.66 -2.01 -11.32
N ARG A 278 5.19 -1.08 -10.53
CA ARG A 278 6.51 -1.10 -9.90
C ARG A 278 7.66 -1.06 -10.91
N VAL A 279 8.79 -0.51 -10.47
CA VAL A 279 10.02 -0.44 -11.26
C VAL A 279 11.19 -1.12 -10.55
N GLY A 280 12.11 -1.70 -11.35
CA GLY A 280 13.38 -2.22 -10.86
C GLY A 280 13.48 -3.74 -10.70
N THR A 281 14.68 -4.22 -10.37
CA THR A 281 15.09 -5.64 -10.40
C THR A 281 14.18 -6.58 -9.58
N HIS A 282 13.56 -6.07 -8.51
CA HIS A 282 12.71 -6.84 -7.61
C HIS A 282 11.24 -6.41 -7.64
N SER A 283 10.80 -5.75 -8.71
CA SER A 283 9.40 -5.29 -8.90
C SER A 283 8.39 -6.42 -8.71
N ARG A 284 8.75 -7.63 -9.18
CA ARG A 284 7.97 -8.86 -9.00
C ARG A 284 7.55 -9.14 -7.57
N PHE A 285 8.43 -8.81 -6.62
CA PHE A 285 8.26 -9.07 -5.19
C PHE A 285 7.78 -7.84 -4.41
N GLY A 286 7.21 -6.86 -5.09
CA GLY A 286 6.53 -5.70 -4.50
C GLY A 286 7.43 -4.53 -4.14
N PHE A 287 8.66 -4.48 -4.65
CA PHE A 287 9.56 -3.33 -4.52
C PHE A 287 9.36 -2.34 -5.66
N GLY A 288 9.64 -1.05 -5.44
CA GLY A 288 9.63 -0.01 -6.48
C GLY A 288 8.26 0.54 -6.86
N GLU A 289 7.23 0.27 -6.06
CA GLU A 289 5.92 0.94 -6.14
C GLU A 289 6.01 2.40 -5.68
N PHE A 290 5.44 3.32 -6.44
CA PHE A 290 5.33 4.73 -6.08
C PHE A 290 4.05 5.38 -6.63
N ARG A 291 3.63 6.47 -5.99
CA ARG A 291 2.57 7.37 -6.46
C ARG A 291 3.21 8.61 -7.05
N LEU A 292 2.88 8.98 -8.28
CA LEU A 292 3.18 10.31 -8.82
C LEU A 292 2.02 11.24 -8.50
N ARG A 293 2.28 12.48 -8.09
CA ARG A 293 1.21 13.46 -7.86
C ARG A 293 1.70 14.88 -8.07
N PRO A 294 0.82 15.85 -8.36
CA PRO A 294 1.19 17.25 -8.35
C PRO A 294 1.77 17.67 -6.99
N VAL A 295 2.72 18.60 -7.02
CA VAL A 295 3.19 19.26 -5.80
C VAL A 295 2.06 20.11 -5.25
N ASN A 296 1.52 19.75 -4.08
CA ASN A 296 0.51 20.53 -3.35
C ASN A 296 0.88 20.71 -1.87
N GLU A 297 0.21 21.66 -1.20
CA GLU A 297 0.32 21.86 0.25
C GLU A 297 -0.49 20.81 1.01
N ASP A 298 0.19 19.75 1.45
CA ASP A 298 -0.30 18.63 2.28
C ASP A 298 -1.52 17.85 1.71
N ARG A 299 -1.49 16.53 1.91
CA ARG A 299 -2.58 15.62 1.51
C ARG A 299 -3.82 15.72 2.40
N VAL A 300 -3.73 16.51 3.46
CA VAL A 300 -4.86 16.88 4.33
C VAL A 300 -4.97 18.40 4.28
N PRO A 301 -5.90 18.96 3.49
CA PRO A 301 -6.08 20.42 3.36
C PRO A 301 -6.23 21.12 4.73
N GLU A 302 -6.84 20.44 5.70
CA GLU A 302 -7.02 20.91 7.08
C GLU A 302 -5.71 21.12 7.86
N ARG A 303 -4.59 20.50 7.42
CA ARG A 303 -3.27 20.71 8.03
C ARG A 303 -2.54 21.90 7.45
N ALA A 304 -2.69 22.16 6.15
CA ALA A 304 -2.20 23.38 5.54
C ALA A 304 -2.85 24.62 6.20
N SER A 305 -4.15 24.55 6.50
CA SER A 305 -4.84 25.63 7.21
C SER A 305 -4.39 25.79 8.69
N ILE A 306 -4.08 24.70 9.40
CA ILE A 306 -3.52 24.76 10.76
C ILE A 306 -2.07 25.27 10.75
N ALA A 307 -1.26 24.89 9.76
CA ALA A 307 0.10 25.38 9.59
C ALA A 307 0.12 26.88 9.27
N ALA A 308 -0.72 27.32 8.33
CA ALA A 308 -0.92 28.74 8.01
C ALA A 308 -1.47 29.53 9.20
N ALA A 309 -2.35 28.95 10.02
CA ALA A 309 -2.84 29.56 11.26
C ALA A 309 -1.76 29.69 12.34
N ARG A 310 -0.79 28.77 12.37
CA ARG A 310 0.36 28.84 13.29
C ARG A 310 1.43 29.84 12.83
N GLU A 311 1.68 29.94 11.53
CA GLU A 311 2.58 30.96 10.97
C GLU A 311 2.03 32.38 11.14
N SER A 312 0.72 32.56 10.96
CA SER A 312 0.06 33.85 11.23
C SER A 312 -0.03 34.20 12.71
N ALA A 313 -0.03 33.21 13.61
CA ALA A 313 0.06 33.42 15.06
C ALA A 313 1.49 33.64 15.58
N GLY A 314 2.52 33.22 14.82
CA GLY A 314 3.93 33.39 15.18
C GLY A 314 4.60 34.66 14.64
N GLY A 315 3.90 35.46 13.83
CA GLY A 315 4.40 36.71 13.24
C GLY A 315 4.24 37.96 14.11
N GLY A 316 4.05 37.80 15.42
CA GLY A 316 3.88 38.91 16.37
C GLY A 316 4.84 38.82 17.54
N GLU A 317 6.11 39.14 17.30
CA GLU A 317 7.03 39.71 18.29
C GLU A 317 7.62 41.02 17.74
#